data_AF-A0A8J4C737-F1
#
_entry.id   AF-A0A8J4C737-F1
#
_cell.length_a   1.000
_cell.length_b   1.000
_cell.length_c   1.000
_cell.angle_alpha   90.00
_cell.angle_beta   90.00
_cell.angle_gamma   90.00
#
_symmetry.space_group_name_H-M   'P 1'
#
loop_
_entity.id
_entity.type
_entity.pdbx_description
1 polymer ?
#
loop_
_entity_poly.entity_id
_entity_poly.type
_entity_poly.pdbx_seq_one_letter_code
_entity_poly.pdbx_strand_id
1 'polypeptide(L)'
;MDEEIAAQLSNGTWELAKPPEGTRLLPCRWVYKVKRGADGGIERFKARLVAKGYEQRAGIDYGELFAPTTRSASLRALLAVAATKGMQIHQLDVSTAFLNGELEEELWMQQQPGYESADPTQACRLKKSTYGLKQVPRCWYIKLVAVLDKLGFKPSQADPALFIKKDENGIVYLLVHVDDIITTSDDEELIRKVKEAVGKVFKVRDLGEAKIFLGMEISRGENGEVKLSQRRYIEELLQRHQLVDAKPRSTL
;
A
#
# COMPACT_ATOMS: atom_id res chain seq x y z
N MET A 1 -11.24 6.63 15.96
CA MET A 1 -11.13 5.17 16.02
C MET A 1 -12.25 4.53 15.21
N ASP A 2 -13.43 5.16 15.20
CA ASP A 2 -14.61 4.70 14.44
C ASP A 2 -14.34 4.50 12.94
N GLU A 3 -13.61 5.41 12.30
CA GLU A 3 -13.22 5.25 10.89
C GLU A 3 -12.45 3.94 10.63
N GLU A 4 -11.58 3.53 11.56
CA GLU A 4 -10.79 2.31 11.44
C GLU A 4 -11.66 1.07 11.70
N ILE A 5 -12.53 1.10 12.72
CA ILE A 5 -13.47 0.00 12.97
C ILE A 5 -14.43 -0.17 11.78
N ALA A 6 -14.98 0.92 11.25
CA ALA A 6 -15.82 0.89 10.05
C ALA A 6 -15.07 0.32 8.84
N ALA A 7 -13.78 0.62 8.70
CA ALA A 7 -12.95 0.02 7.64
C ALA A 7 -12.73 -1.49 7.87
N GLN A 8 -12.47 -1.92 9.10
CA GLN A 8 -12.31 -3.34 9.45
C GLN A 8 -13.59 -4.13 9.15
N LEU A 9 -14.75 -3.60 9.57
CA LEU A 9 -16.08 -4.19 9.37
C LEU A 9 -16.48 -4.22 7.89
N SER A 10 -16.32 -3.11 7.16
CA SER A 10 -16.67 -3.05 5.73
C SER A 10 -15.81 -3.97 4.86
N ASN A 11 -14.55 -4.23 5.29
CA ASN A 11 -13.71 -5.24 4.65
C ASN A 11 -14.02 -6.68 5.11
N GLY A 12 -14.87 -6.88 6.12
CA GLY A 12 -15.07 -8.21 6.72
C GLY A 12 -13.77 -8.79 7.27
N THR A 13 -12.94 -7.96 7.90
CA THR A 13 -11.58 -8.35 8.32
C THR A 13 -11.62 -9.43 9.39
N TRP A 14 -12.63 -9.35 10.26
CA TRP A 14 -12.88 -10.30 11.33
C TRP A 14 -14.37 -10.43 11.61
N GLU A 15 -14.74 -11.51 12.28
CA GLU A 15 -16.08 -11.75 12.83
C GLU A 15 -15.97 -12.04 14.33
N LEU A 16 -16.97 -11.63 15.12
CA LEU A 16 -17.06 -12.01 16.52
C LEU A 16 -17.60 -13.43 16.63
N ALA A 17 -16.87 -14.29 17.34
CA ALA A 17 -17.26 -15.67 17.59
C ALA A 17 -16.66 -16.17 18.91
N LYS A 18 -17.19 -17.28 19.43
CA LYS A 18 -16.57 -17.96 20.58
C LYS A 18 -15.38 -18.79 20.08
N PRO A 19 -14.16 -18.53 20.56
CA PRO A 19 -13.00 -19.32 20.16
C PRO A 19 -13.11 -20.75 20.70
N PRO A 20 -12.58 -21.76 19.99
CA PRO A 20 -12.42 -23.11 20.53
C PRO A 20 -11.64 -23.11 21.84
N GLU A 21 -11.90 -24.09 22.70
CA GLU A 21 -11.18 -24.24 23.97
C GLU A 21 -9.67 -24.38 23.73
N GLY A 22 -8.86 -23.69 24.54
CA GLY A 22 -7.40 -23.67 24.40
C GLY A 22 -6.86 -22.77 23.29
N THR A 23 -7.72 -22.06 22.54
CA THR A 23 -7.27 -21.10 21.51
C THR A 23 -6.47 -19.96 22.12
N ARG A 24 -5.27 -19.73 21.58
CA ARG A 24 -4.47 -18.56 21.96
C ARG A 24 -4.96 -17.33 21.23
N LEU A 25 -5.45 -16.33 21.97
CA LEU A 25 -5.85 -15.05 21.42
C LEU A 25 -4.64 -14.12 21.28
N LEU A 26 -4.41 -13.59 20.08
CA LEU A 26 -3.43 -12.53 19.85
C LEU A 26 -3.97 -11.23 20.47
N PRO A 27 -3.23 -10.56 21.36
CA PRO A 27 -3.66 -9.27 21.85
C PRO A 27 -3.52 -8.22 20.74
N CYS A 28 -4.28 -7.13 20.87
CA CYS A 28 -4.23 -6.01 19.93
C CYS A 28 -4.04 -4.68 20.68
N ARG A 29 -3.76 -3.61 19.92
CA ARG A 29 -3.64 -2.26 20.46
C ARG A 29 -3.99 -1.21 19.43
N TRP A 30 -4.32 -0.01 19.90
CA TRP A 30 -4.42 1.17 19.05
C TRP A 30 -3.05 1.79 18.81
N VAL A 31 -2.77 2.15 17.55
CA VAL A 31 -1.61 2.96 17.16
C VAL A 31 -2.11 4.26 16.54
N TYR A 32 -1.68 5.38 17.11
CA TYR A 32 -2.08 6.71 16.68
C TYR A 32 -0.96 7.40 15.90
N LYS A 33 -1.33 8.16 14.86
CA LYS A 33 -0.42 8.97 14.06
C LYS A 33 -1.09 10.28 13.68
N VAL A 34 -0.43 11.40 13.97
CA VAL A 34 -0.81 12.71 13.45
C VAL A 34 -0.21 12.87 12.06
N LYS A 35 -1.05 13.15 11.06
CA LYS A 35 -0.66 13.56 9.72
C LYS A 35 -0.65 15.09 9.69
N ARG A 36 0.47 15.65 9.25
CA ARG A 36 0.66 17.09 9.12
C ARG A 36 0.77 17.46 7.64
N GLY A 37 0.18 18.59 7.29
CA GLY A 37 0.25 19.18 5.95
C GLY A 37 1.63 19.76 5.65
N ALA A 38 1.80 20.28 4.43
CA ALA A 38 3.05 20.91 4.00
C ALA A 38 3.38 22.20 4.78
N ASP A 39 2.37 22.86 5.35
CA ASP A 39 2.49 24.03 6.23
C ASP A 39 2.80 23.67 7.69
N GLY A 40 2.91 22.37 8.01
CA GLY A 40 3.12 21.87 9.38
C GLY A 40 1.84 21.78 10.22
N GLY A 41 0.71 22.26 9.70
CA GLY A 41 -0.61 22.17 10.31
C GLY A 41 -1.09 20.72 10.45
N ILE A 42 -1.98 20.45 11.41
CA ILE A 42 -2.56 19.11 11.55
C ILE A 42 -3.59 18.90 10.44
N GLU A 43 -3.32 17.95 9.55
CA GLU A 43 -4.22 17.58 8.47
C GLU A 43 -5.19 16.48 8.91
N ARG A 44 -4.71 15.49 9.66
CA ARG A 44 -5.54 14.35 10.08
C ARG A 44 -5.00 13.62 11.29
N PHE A 45 -5.88 13.20 12.19
CA PHE A 45 -5.58 12.20 13.22
C PHE A 45 -5.90 10.80 12.69
N LYS A 46 -4.92 9.91 12.67
CA LYS A 46 -5.10 8.53 12.21
C LYS A 46 -4.97 7.56 13.39
N ALA A 47 -5.92 6.64 13.53
CA ALA A 47 -5.85 5.50 14.43
C ALA A 47 -5.80 4.22 13.59
N ARG A 48 -5.06 3.22 14.05
CA ARG A 48 -5.03 1.87 13.47
C ARG A 48 -5.18 0.83 14.56
N LEU A 49 -6.03 -0.17 14.34
CA LEU A 49 -6.07 -1.35 15.18
C LEU A 49 -4.96 -2.30 14.72
N VAL A 50 -4.07 -2.66 15.65
CA VAL A 50 -2.86 -3.41 15.34
C VAL A 50 -2.80 -4.67 16.21
N ALA A 51 -2.82 -5.84 15.59
CA ALA A 51 -2.52 -7.10 16.26
C ALA A 51 -1.05 -7.11 16.72
N LYS A 52 -0.78 -7.68 17.89
CA LYS A 52 0.58 -7.83 18.40
C LYS A 52 1.28 -9.03 17.73
N GLY A 53 1.56 -8.93 16.44
CA GLY A 53 2.14 -10.04 15.68
C GLY A 53 3.54 -10.47 16.11
N TYR A 54 4.22 -9.70 16.97
CA TYR A 54 5.45 -10.19 17.63
C TYR A 54 5.20 -11.37 18.58
N GLU A 55 3.94 -11.63 18.96
CA GLU A 55 3.54 -12.80 19.75
C GLU A 55 3.21 -14.04 18.89
N GLN A 56 3.15 -13.89 17.56
CA GLN A 56 2.94 -15.00 16.62
C GLN A 56 4.16 -15.93 16.57
N ARG A 57 3.88 -17.22 16.44
CA ARG A 57 4.86 -18.31 16.33
C ARG A 57 5.03 -18.74 14.88
N ALA A 58 6.27 -18.76 14.41
CA ALA A 58 6.60 -19.25 13.07
C ALA A 58 6.21 -20.73 12.93
N GLY A 59 5.66 -21.10 11.78
CA GLY A 59 5.23 -22.48 11.49
C GLY A 59 3.92 -22.89 12.16
N ILE A 60 3.30 -22.01 12.97
CA ILE A 60 1.99 -22.25 13.58
C ILE A 60 1.02 -21.12 13.20
N ASP A 61 1.38 -19.88 13.54
CA ASP A 61 0.53 -18.71 13.36
C ASP A 61 0.83 -17.96 12.04
N TYR A 62 1.91 -18.35 11.35
CA TYR A 62 2.29 -17.91 10.00
C TYR A 62 3.33 -18.85 9.36
N GLY A 63 3.28 -18.96 8.03
CA GLY A 63 4.30 -19.62 7.20
C GLY A 63 5.25 -18.64 6.50
N GLU A 64 5.11 -18.55 5.17
CA GLU A 64 5.92 -17.64 4.34
C GLU A 64 5.56 -16.17 4.57
N LEU A 65 6.57 -15.29 4.55
CA LEU A 65 6.39 -13.85 4.78
C LEU A 65 6.76 -13.00 3.57
N PHE A 66 7.36 -13.59 2.54
CA PHE A 66 7.91 -12.83 1.43
C PHE A 66 6.80 -12.15 0.61
N ALA A 67 6.96 -10.85 0.41
CA ALA A 67 6.21 -10.03 -0.52
C ALA A 67 7.20 -9.10 -1.24
N PRO A 68 7.17 -9.02 -2.57
CA PRO A 68 8.06 -8.16 -3.31
C PRO A 68 7.70 -6.69 -3.11
N THR A 69 8.72 -5.84 -3.12
CA THR A 69 8.58 -4.38 -3.18
C THR A 69 9.31 -3.88 -4.43
N THR A 70 8.76 -2.82 -5.03
CA THR A 70 9.35 -2.17 -6.20
C THR A 70 10.83 -1.86 -6.00
N ARG A 71 11.66 -2.27 -6.97
CA ARG A 71 13.06 -1.88 -7.03
C ARG A 71 13.20 -0.49 -7.63
N SER A 72 14.12 0.33 -7.09
CA SER A 72 14.39 1.66 -7.64
C SER A 72 14.86 1.62 -9.10
N ALA A 73 15.56 0.57 -9.50
CA ALA A 73 15.96 0.34 -10.90
C ALA A 73 14.74 0.16 -11.82
N SER A 74 13.74 -0.61 -11.39
CA SER A 74 12.50 -0.83 -12.15
C SER A 74 11.69 0.45 -12.29
N LEU A 75 11.60 1.24 -11.21
CA LEU A 75 10.96 2.54 -11.26
C LEU A 75 11.65 3.48 -12.25
N ARG A 76 12.97 3.64 -12.17
CA ARG A 76 13.72 4.50 -13.10
C ARG A 76 13.61 4.02 -14.54
N ALA A 77 13.68 2.70 -14.77
CA ALA A 77 13.53 2.11 -16.10
C ALA A 77 12.12 2.36 -16.66
N LEU A 78 11.08 2.18 -15.84
CA LEU A 78 9.69 2.46 -16.25
C LEU A 78 9.49 3.94 -16.60
N LEU A 79 10.01 4.84 -15.77
CA LEU A 79 9.92 6.29 -16.03
C LEU A 79 10.70 6.69 -17.29
N ALA A 80 11.86 6.09 -17.55
CA ALA A 80 12.60 6.30 -18.78
C ALA A 80 11.83 5.80 -20.01
N VAL A 81 11.22 4.61 -19.95
CA VAL A 81 10.35 4.10 -21.01
C VAL A 81 9.16 5.03 -21.25
N ALA A 82 8.55 5.51 -20.17
CA ALA A 82 7.42 6.43 -20.28
C ALA A 82 7.83 7.76 -20.93
N ALA A 83 9.00 8.31 -20.58
CA ALA A 83 9.54 9.50 -21.20
C ALA A 83 9.82 9.30 -22.71
N THR A 84 10.50 8.21 -23.08
CA THR A 84 10.84 7.92 -24.48
C THR A 84 9.62 7.66 -25.35
N LYS A 85 8.56 7.08 -24.79
CA LYS A 85 7.35 6.70 -25.53
C LYS A 85 6.19 7.70 -25.36
N GLY A 86 6.40 8.81 -24.66
CA GLY A 86 5.35 9.80 -24.39
C GLY A 86 4.20 9.26 -23.52
N MET A 87 4.41 8.17 -22.76
CA MET A 87 3.35 7.56 -21.95
C MET A 87 2.92 8.46 -20.80
N GLN A 88 1.64 8.42 -20.48
CA GLN A 88 1.09 9.02 -19.26
C GLN A 88 1.52 8.24 -18.03
N ILE A 89 1.67 8.94 -16.90
CA ILE A 89 2.14 8.37 -15.64
C ILE A 89 1.17 8.76 -14.54
N HIS A 90 0.28 7.84 -14.19
CA HIS A 90 -0.74 8.05 -13.17
C HIS A 90 -0.42 7.28 -11.89
N GLN A 91 -0.98 7.73 -10.77
CA GLN A 91 -0.81 7.10 -9.47
C GLN A 91 -2.14 6.75 -8.83
N LEU A 92 -2.22 5.54 -8.30
CA LEU A 92 -3.30 5.08 -7.44
C LEU A 92 -2.76 4.80 -6.03
N ASP A 93 -3.58 5.03 -5.02
CA ASP A 93 -3.32 4.70 -3.64
C ASP A 93 -4.44 3.80 -3.11
N VAL A 94 -4.13 2.54 -2.80
CA VAL A 94 -5.10 1.57 -2.29
C VAL A 94 -5.33 1.81 -0.81
N SER A 95 -6.55 2.26 -0.48
CA SER A 95 -6.97 2.45 0.89
C SER A 95 -6.99 1.12 1.64
N THR A 96 -6.40 1.10 2.84
CA THR A 96 -6.42 -0.06 3.74
C THR A 96 -5.96 -1.35 3.05
N ALA A 97 -4.94 -1.28 2.18
CA ALA A 97 -4.41 -2.42 1.41
C ALA A 97 -4.24 -3.69 2.26
N PHE A 98 -3.67 -3.55 3.45
CA PHE A 98 -3.45 -4.66 4.38
C PHE A 98 -4.71 -5.34 4.95
N LEU A 99 -5.89 -4.74 4.83
CA LEU A 99 -7.16 -5.34 5.23
C LEU A 99 -7.84 -6.14 4.10
N ASN A 100 -7.25 -6.15 2.90
CA ASN A 100 -7.82 -6.83 1.74
C ASN A 100 -7.30 -8.27 1.58
N GLY A 101 -6.13 -8.59 2.13
CA GLY A 101 -5.50 -9.90 2.01
C GLY A 101 -6.23 -10.96 2.83
N GLU A 102 -6.49 -12.13 2.24
CA GLU A 102 -7.10 -13.26 2.96
C GLU A 102 -6.04 -13.96 3.82
N LEU A 103 -6.45 -14.48 4.98
CA LEU A 103 -5.60 -15.30 5.83
C LEU A 103 -5.85 -16.78 5.51
N GLU A 104 -4.76 -17.53 5.34
CA GLU A 104 -4.82 -18.99 5.23
C GLU A 104 -4.86 -19.63 6.63
N GLU A 105 -4.18 -19.04 7.60
CA GLU A 105 -4.14 -19.52 8.97
C GLU A 105 -5.39 -19.10 9.76
N GLU A 106 -5.89 -19.99 10.63
CA GLU A 106 -6.91 -19.61 11.58
C GLU A 106 -6.29 -18.83 12.75
N LEU A 107 -6.50 -17.51 12.75
CA LEU A 107 -6.03 -16.62 13.80
C LEU A 107 -7.20 -15.98 14.56
N TRP A 108 -7.03 -15.91 15.87
CA TRP A 108 -7.97 -15.26 16.76
C TRP A 108 -7.29 -14.10 17.47
N MET A 109 -7.98 -12.97 17.54
CA MET A 109 -7.51 -11.74 18.16
C MET A 109 -8.45 -11.38 19.31
N GLN A 110 -7.89 -10.83 20.39
CA GLN A 110 -8.69 -10.24 21.45
C GLN A 110 -9.60 -9.13 20.90
N GLN A 111 -10.72 -8.92 21.57
CA GLN A 111 -11.61 -7.80 21.26
C GLN A 111 -10.83 -6.48 21.40
N GLN A 112 -11.10 -5.58 20.47
CA GLN A 112 -10.46 -4.26 20.42
C GLN A 112 -10.77 -3.42 21.67
N PRO A 113 -9.76 -2.78 22.28
CA PRO A 113 -9.97 -1.92 23.45
C PRO A 113 -10.97 -0.79 23.14
N GLY A 114 -12.05 -0.70 23.93
CA GLY A 114 -13.09 0.32 23.80
C GLY A 114 -14.18 0.06 22.75
N TYR A 115 -14.16 -1.11 22.08
CA TYR A 115 -15.28 -1.58 21.25
C TYR A 115 -15.57 -3.06 21.49
N GLU A 116 -15.41 -3.51 22.74
CA GLU A 116 -15.77 -4.85 23.17
C GLU A 116 -17.30 -5.05 23.06
N SER A 117 -17.69 -6.25 22.66
CA SER A 117 -19.07 -6.70 22.73
C SER A 117 -19.48 -6.97 24.18
N ALA A 118 -20.79 -7.06 24.40
CA ALA A 118 -21.35 -7.40 25.71
C ALA A 118 -20.99 -8.82 26.18
N ASP A 119 -20.61 -9.72 25.26
CA ASP A 119 -20.16 -11.08 25.60
C ASP A 119 -18.62 -11.12 25.69
N PRO A 120 -18.04 -11.16 26.91
CA PRO A 120 -16.59 -11.19 27.08
C PRO A 120 -15.98 -12.53 26.64
N THR A 121 -16.78 -13.56 26.40
CA THR A 121 -16.30 -14.88 25.94
C THR A 121 -16.04 -14.92 24.43
N GLN A 122 -16.47 -13.88 23.70
CA GLN A 122 -16.20 -13.77 22.27
C GLN A 122 -14.80 -13.18 22.00
N ALA A 123 -14.27 -13.52 20.83
CA ALA A 123 -13.05 -12.98 20.28
C ALA A 123 -13.22 -12.70 18.78
N CYS A 124 -12.30 -11.92 18.21
CA CYS A 124 -12.30 -11.59 16.80
C CYS A 124 -11.61 -12.72 16.02
N ARG A 125 -12.37 -13.55 15.31
CA ARG A 125 -11.82 -14.51 14.35
C ARG A 125 -11.41 -13.76 13.10
N LEU A 126 -10.11 -13.74 12.80
CA LEU A 126 -9.60 -13.01 11.64
C LEU A 126 -9.89 -13.80 10.36
N LYS A 127 -10.57 -13.17 9.41
CA LYS A 127 -10.81 -13.71 8.06
C LYS A 127 -9.81 -13.16 7.05
N LYS A 128 -9.31 -11.95 7.32
CA LYS A 128 -8.32 -11.24 6.51
C LYS A 128 -7.18 -10.76 7.38
N SER A 129 -6.06 -10.47 6.72
CA SER A 129 -4.89 -9.91 7.38
C SER A 129 -5.23 -8.55 7.98
N THR A 130 -4.60 -8.22 9.10
CA THR A 130 -4.77 -6.92 9.76
C THR A 130 -3.42 -6.41 10.24
N TYR A 131 -3.30 -5.11 10.44
CA TYR A 131 -2.03 -4.48 10.79
C TYR A 131 -1.32 -5.19 11.95
N GLY A 132 -0.01 -5.34 11.84
CA GLY A 132 0.83 -5.91 12.89
C GLY A 132 1.02 -7.42 12.84
N LEU A 133 0.19 -8.17 12.12
CA LEU A 133 0.51 -9.56 11.79
C LEU A 133 1.73 -9.61 10.85
N LYS A 134 2.53 -10.68 10.97
CA LYS A 134 3.78 -10.83 10.23
C LYS A 134 3.58 -11.04 8.73
N GLN A 135 2.55 -11.79 8.34
CA GLN A 135 2.28 -12.18 6.95
C GLN A 135 1.49 -11.14 6.13
N VAL A 136 1.13 -9.99 6.72
CA VAL A 136 0.26 -8.98 6.10
C VAL A 136 0.71 -8.52 4.71
N PRO A 137 1.99 -8.14 4.48
CA PRO A 137 2.42 -7.73 3.15
C PRO A 137 2.21 -8.83 2.10
N ARG A 138 2.39 -10.10 2.49
CA ARG A 138 2.21 -11.26 1.62
C ARG A 138 0.74 -11.49 1.30
N CYS A 139 -0.14 -11.51 2.31
CA CYS A 139 -1.59 -11.68 2.09
C CYS A 139 -2.12 -10.62 1.13
N TRP A 140 -1.68 -9.37 1.30
CA TRP A 140 -2.01 -8.29 0.37
C TRP A 140 -1.49 -8.56 -1.04
N TYR A 141 -0.21 -8.90 -1.18
CA TYR A 141 0.39 -9.15 -2.49
C TYR A 141 -0.29 -10.30 -3.24
N ILE A 142 -0.59 -11.42 -2.56
CA ILE A 142 -1.31 -12.56 -3.16
C ILE A 142 -2.68 -12.11 -3.67
N LYS A 143 -3.44 -11.36 -2.86
CA LYS A 143 -4.75 -10.83 -3.26
C LYS A 143 -4.63 -9.93 -4.49
N LEU A 144 -3.66 -9.03 -4.49
CA LEU A 144 -3.43 -8.12 -5.60
C LEU A 144 -3.05 -8.86 -6.88
N VAL A 145 -2.11 -9.81 -6.81
CA VAL A 145 -1.70 -10.64 -7.95
C VAL A 145 -2.90 -11.38 -8.53
N ALA A 146 -3.72 -12.02 -7.69
CA ALA A 146 -4.91 -12.75 -8.15
C ALA A 146 -5.93 -11.85 -8.87
N VAL A 147 -6.06 -10.60 -8.42
CA VAL A 147 -6.93 -9.61 -9.09
C VAL A 147 -6.30 -9.15 -10.41
N LEU A 148 -5.02 -8.79 -10.41
CA LEU A 148 -4.31 -8.34 -11.60
C LEU A 148 -4.24 -9.43 -12.68
N ASP A 149 -4.05 -10.69 -12.29
CA ASP A 149 -4.04 -11.84 -13.19
C ASP A 149 -5.39 -11.99 -13.93
N LYS A 150 -6.51 -11.86 -13.20
CA LYS A 150 -7.86 -11.84 -13.80
C LYS A 150 -8.09 -10.67 -14.75
N LEU A 151 -7.37 -9.56 -14.57
CA LEU A 151 -7.40 -8.40 -15.46
C LEU A 151 -6.47 -8.54 -16.67
N GLY A 152 -5.72 -9.64 -16.76
CA GLY A 152 -4.79 -9.95 -17.85
C GLY A 152 -3.37 -9.42 -17.66
N PHE A 153 -3.03 -8.95 -16.46
CA PHE A 153 -1.66 -8.55 -16.13
C PHE A 153 -0.82 -9.75 -15.73
N LYS A 154 0.46 -9.74 -16.11
CA LYS A 154 1.45 -10.72 -15.67
C LYS A 154 2.64 -10.01 -15.01
N PRO A 155 3.21 -10.56 -13.92
CA PRO A 155 4.42 -10.01 -13.33
C PRO A 155 5.59 -10.14 -14.31
N SER A 156 6.48 -9.15 -14.30
CA SER A 156 7.72 -9.14 -15.07
C SER A 156 8.73 -10.10 -14.46
N GLN A 157 9.55 -10.72 -15.32
CA GLN A 157 10.68 -11.56 -14.90
C GLN A 157 11.78 -10.74 -14.19
N ALA A 158 11.89 -9.44 -14.50
CA ALA A 158 12.92 -8.58 -13.92
C ALA A 158 12.54 -8.06 -12.52
N ASP A 159 11.23 -7.88 -12.27
CA ASP A 159 10.71 -7.38 -11.00
C ASP A 159 9.26 -7.88 -10.79
N PRO A 160 9.01 -8.74 -9.79
CA PRO A 160 7.66 -9.21 -9.45
C PRO A 160 6.67 -8.12 -9.00
N ALA A 161 7.15 -6.91 -8.73
CA ALA A 161 6.31 -5.74 -8.44
C ALA A 161 5.90 -4.95 -9.72
N LEU A 162 6.52 -5.25 -10.86
CA LEU A 162 6.16 -4.68 -12.16
C LEU A 162 5.25 -5.65 -12.90
N PHE A 163 4.01 -5.24 -13.16
CA PHE A 163 3.04 -5.98 -13.94
C PHE A 163 2.87 -5.38 -15.32
N ILE A 164 2.73 -6.25 -16.31
CA ILE A 164 2.61 -5.87 -17.71
C ILE A 164 1.36 -6.51 -18.27
N LYS A 165 0.54 -5.70 -18.93
CA LYS A 165 -0.54 -6.18 -19.79
C LYS A 165 -0.27 -5.64 -21.19
N LYS A 166 -0.16 -6.54 -22.16
CA LYS A 166 0.01 -6.20 -23.57
C LYS A 166 -0.96 -7.04 -24.38
N ASP A 167 -1.83 -6.39 -25.11
CA ASP A 167 -2.76 -7.02 -26.04
C ASP A 167 -2.93 -6.15 -27.29
N GLU A 168 -3.90 -6.47 -28.14
CA GLU A 168 -4.21 -5.75 -29.37
C GLU A 168 -4.63 -4.28 -29.15
N ASN A 169 -5.10 -3.94 -27.95
CA ASN A 169 -5.50 -2.57 -27.60
C ASN A 169 -4.31 -1.70 -27.17
N GLY A 170 -3.18 -2.30 -26.81
CA GLY A 170 -1.98 -1.56 -26.40
C GLY A 170 -1.25 -2.18 -25.22
N ILE A 171 -0.47 -1.36 -24.51
CA ILE A 171 0.35 -1.80 -23.39
C ILE A 171 0.13 -0.94 -22.15
N VAL A 172 -0.05 -1.60 -21.01
CA VAL A 172 -0.14 -0.96 -19.70
C VAL A 172 0.89 -1.60 -18.77
N TYR A 173 1.63 -0.75 -18.06
CA TYR A 173 2.50 -1.16 -16.97
C TYR A 173 1.92 -0.70 -15.64
N LEU A 174 1.96 -1.59 -14.65
CA LEU A 174 1.68 -1.25 -13.25
C LEU A 174 2.92 -1.54 -12.42
N LEU A 175 3.41 -0.54 -11.68
CA LEU A 175 4.49 -0.73 -10.72
C LEU A 175 3.97 -0.54 -9.32
N VAL A 176 3.95 -1.63 -8.55
CA VAL A 176 3.26 -1.70 -7.25
C VAL A 176 4.26 -1.61 -6.12
N HIS A 177 4.11 -0.60 -5.25
CA HIS A 177 4.82 -0.53 -4.00
C HIS A 177 3.83 -0.48 -2.83
N VAL A 178 3.55 -1.67 -2.26
CA VAL A 178 2.58 -1.82 -1.16
C VAL A 178 1.20 -1.27 -1.56
N ASP A 179 0.80 -0.11 -1.03
CA ASP A 179 -0.47 0.57 -1.29
C ASP A 179 -0.41 1.52 -2.51
N ASP A 180 0.77 1.99 -2.88
CA ASP A 180 0.93 2.86 -4.05
C ASP A 180 1.12 2.06 -5.35
N ILE A 181 0.44 2.47 -6.43
CA ILE A 181 0.54 1.85 -7.76
C ILE A 181 0.79 2.95 -8.80
N ILE A 182 1.94 2.92 -9.46
CA ILE A 182 2.16 3.69 -10.69
C ILE A 182 1.53 2.93 -11.86
N THR A 183 0.76 3.65 -12.67
CA THR A 183 0.10 3.14 -13.89
C THR A 183 0.59 3.94 -15.08
N THR A 184 1.15 3.28 -16.09
CA THR A 184 1.63 3.95 -17.30
C THR A 184 1.14 3.29 -18.58
N SER A 185 0.71 4.09 -19.54
CA SER A 185 0.34 3.68 -20.90
C SER A 185 0.43 4.87 -21.85
N ASP A 186 0.54 4.61 -23.15
CA ASP A 186 0.39 5.60 -24.22
C ASP A 186 -1.08 5.90 -24.55
N ASP A 187 -2.03 5.16 -23.95
CA ASP A 187 -3.46 5.37 -24.10
C ASP A 187 -4.12 5.69 -22.73
N GLU A 188 -4.68 6.90 -22.61
CA GLU A 188 -5.40 7.36 -21.42
C GLU A 188 -6.67 6.54 -21.13
N GLU A 189 -7.32 6.01 -22.16
CA GLU A 189 -8.51 5.18 -22.02
C GLU A 189 -8.16 3.82 -21.40
N LEU A 190 -7.00 3.25 -21.74
CA LEU A 190 -6.49 2.06 -21.07
C LEU A 190 -6.20 2.33 -19.60
N ILE A 191 -5.60 3.47 -19.28
CA ILE A 191 -5.37 3.86 -17.88
C ILE A 191 -6.71 3.98 -17.14
N ARG A 192 -7.70 4.68 -17.71
CA ARG A 192 -9.03 4.84 -17.11
C ARG A 192 -9.68 3.48 -16.83
N LYS A 193 -9.70 2.57 -17.82
CA LYS A 193 -10.25 1.21 -17.67
C LYS A 193 -9.56 0.44 -16.54
N VAL A 194 -8.24 0.54 -16.42
CA VAL A 194 -7.49 -0.13 -15.36
C VAL A 194 -7.83 0.45 -13.99
N LYS A 195 -7.89 1.79 -13.87
CA LYS A 195 -8.29 2.46 -12.62
C LYS A 195 -9.69 2.02 -12.18
N GLU A 196 -10.64 1.96 -13.11
CA GLU A 196 -12.00 1.50 -12.83
C GLU A 196 -12.06 0.02 -12.44
N ALA A 197 -11.32 -0.84 -13.13
CA ALA A 197 -11.28 -2.26 -12.84
C ALA A 197 -10.67 -2.55 -11.45
N VAL A 198 -9.58 -1.88 -11.10
CA VAL A 198 -8.95 -1.96 -9.77
C VAL A 198 -9.90 -1.36 -8.72
N GLY A 199 -10.54 -0.24 -9.01
CA GLY A 199 -11.47 0.45 -8.10
C GLY A 199 -12.79 -0.30 -7.83
N LYS A 200 -13.18 -1.23 -8.70
CA LYS A 200 -14.31 -2.15 -8.46
C LYS A 200 -14.01 -3.18 -7.37
N VAL A 201 -12.74 -3.51 -7.17
CA VAL A 201 -12.31 -4.56 -6.23
C VAL A 201 -11.73 -3.98 -4.96
N PHE A 202 -10.96 -2.90 -5.07
CA PHE A 202 -10.31 -2.23 -3.96
C PHE A 202 -10.82 -0.81 -3.80
N LYS A 203 -10.91 -0.35 -2.55
CA LYS A 203 -11.11 1.08 -2.29
C LYS A 203 -9.84 1.83 -2.69
N VAL A 204 -9.89 2.56 -3.78
CA VAL A 204 -8.75 3.32 -4.32
C VAL A 204 -8.97 4.82 -4.20
N ARG A 205 -7.87 5.55 -3.98
CA ARG A 205 -7.79 6.99 -4.17
C ARG A 205 -7.00 7.21 -5.45
N ASP A 206 -7.65 7.80 -6.45
CA ASP A 206 -6.98 8.23 -7.67
C ASP A 206 -6.25 9.55 -7.40
N LEU A 207 -4.93 9.55 -7.56
CA LEU A 207 -4.08 10.72 -7.36
C LEU A 207 -3.82 11.47 -8.68
N GLY A 208 -4.39 11.00 -9.79
CA GLY A 208 -4.20 11.59 -11.12
C GLY A 208 -2.79 11.33 -11.64
N GLU A 209 -2.21 12.34 -12.28
CA GLU A 209 -0.80 12.31 -12.67
C GLU A 209 0.12 12.15 -11.45
N ALA A 210 1.12 11.29 -11.59
CA ALA A 210 2.07 11.00 -10.53
C ALA A 210 2.94 12.23 -10.25
N LYS A 211 2.78 12.81 -9.06
CA LYS A 211 3.58 13.95 -8.58
C LYS A 211 4.64 13.54 -7.57
N ILE A 212 4.33 12.55 -6.71
CA ILE A 212 5.23 12.06 -5.68
C ILE A 212 5.07 10.55 -5.55
N PHE A 213 6.12 9.79 -5.82
CA PHE A 213 6.14 8.35 -5.64
C PHE A 213 7.40 7.93 -4.88
N LEU A 214 7.23 7.23 -3.75
CA LEU A 214 8.32 6.78 -2.87
C LEU A 214 9.29 7.90 -2.43
N GLY A 215 8.74 9.09 -2.19
CA GLY A 215 9.53 10.27 -1.77
C GLY A 215 10.33 10.93 -2.89
N MET A 216 10.12 10.52 -4.15
CA MET A 216 10.62 11.25 -5.31
C MET A 216 9.50 12.07 -5.92
N GLU A 217 9.78 13.35 -6.12
CA GLU A 217 8.97 14.28 -6.89
C GLU A 217 9.16 13.98 -8.37
N ILE A 218 8.06 13.83 -9.09
CA ILE A 218 8.03 13.54 -10.52
C ILE A 218 7.34 14.74 -11.19
N SER A 219 8.00 15.33 -12.18
CA SER A 219 7.39 16.35 -13.03
C SER A 219 7.61 16.03 -14.51
N ARG A 220 6.63 16.39 -15.35
CA ARG A 220 6.70 16.21 -16.80
C ARG A 220 6.90 17.56 -17.49
N GLY A 221 7.81 17.59 -18.47
CA GLY A 221 8.00 18.72 -19.38
C GLY A 221 7.19 18.58 -20.66
N GLU A 222 7.06 19.67 -21.42
CA GLU A 222 6.24 19.74 -22.65
C GLU A 222 6.70 18.76 -23.75
N ASN A 223 7.99 18.36 -23.75
CA ASN A 223 8.56 17.44 -24.74
C ASN A 223 8.64 15.98 -24.27
N GLY A 224 7.80 15.57 -23.31
CA GLY A 224 7.83 14.22 -22.75
C GLY A 224 8.97 13.97 -21.76
N GLU A 225 9.73 15.00 -21.40
CA GLU A 225 10.76 14.94 -20.37
C GLU A 225 10.15 14.52 -19.02
N VAL A 226 10.80 13.62 -18.29
CA VAL A 226 10.43 13.24 -16.92
C VAL A 226 11.57 13.62 -15.99
N LYS A 227 11.33 14.58 -15.10
CA LYS A 227 12.29 15.04 -14.10
C LYS A 227 12.01 14.38 -12.77
N LEU A 228 13.08 13.98 -12.08
CA LEU A 228 13.03 13.42 -10.73
C LEU A 228 13.74 14.36 -9.76
N SER A 229 13.08 14.68 -8.66
CA SER A 229 13.63 15.52 -7.59
C SER A 229 13.38 14.88 -6.23
N GLN A 230 14.27 15.13 -5.27
CA GLN A 230 14.04 14.84 -3.85
C GLN A 230 14.25 16.09 -3.01
N ARG A 231 13.99 17.27 -3.60
CA ARG A 231 14.22 18.58 -2.99
C ARG A 231 13.58 18.67 -1.62
N ARG A 232 12.29 18.33 -1.51
CA ARG A 232 11.56 18.37 -0.23
C ARG A 232 12.23 17.50 0.85
N TYR A 233 12.67 16.29 0.51
CA TYR A 233 13.35 15.42 1.46
C TYR A 233 14.68 16.02 1.92
N ILE A 234 15.45 16.63 1.01
CA ILE A 234 16.69 17.32 1.33
C ILE A 234 16.42 18.51 2.25
N GLU A 235 15.42 19.33 1.96
CA GLU A 235 15.02 20.48 2.79
C GLU A 235 14.58 20.03 4.19
N GLU A 236 13.76 18.98 4.30
CA GLU A 236 13.35 18.39 5.59
C GLU A 236 14.55 17.84 6.38
N LEU A 237 15.55 17.28 5.71
CA LEU A 237 16.78 16.80 6.34
C LEU A 237 17.63 17.96 6.86
N LEU A 238 17.80 19.02 6.07
CA LEU A 238 18.52 20.23 6.49
C LEU A 238 17.83 20.88 7.70
N GLN A 239 16.51 20.99 7.69
CA GLN A 239 15.75 21.50 8.84
C GLN A 239 15.96 20.64 10.09
N ARG A 240 15.85 19.32 9.96
CA ARG A 240 16.04 18.37 11.09
C ARG A 240 17.41 18.50 11.74
N HIS A 241 18.44 18.77 10.95
CA HIS A 241 19.81 18.89 11.42
C HIS A 241 20.27 20.33 11.64
N GLN A 242 19.37 21.33 11.52
CA GLN A 242 19.68 22.75 11.68
C GLN A 242 20.78 23.24 10.71
N LEU A 243 20.75 22.74 9.48
CA LEU A 243 21.71 23.03 8.41
C LEU A 243 21.10 23.83 7.25
N VAL A 244 19.95 24.48 7.46
CA VAL A 244 19.26 25.24 6.39
C VAL A 244 20.13 26.37 5.84
N ASP A 245 20.89 27.04 6.71
CA ASP A 245 21.81 28.12 6.34
C ASP A 245 23.25 27.64 6.07
N ALA A 246 23.46 26.31 5.98
CA ALA A 246 24.78 25.76 5.69
C ALA A 246 25.23 26.19 4.29
N LYS A 247 26.49 26.60 4.16
CA LYS A 247 27.05 27.04 2.86
C LYS A 247 26.96 25.90 1.84
N PRO A 248 26.27 26.08 0.70
CA PRO A 248 26.20 25.04 -0.32
C PRO A 248 27.59 24.84 -0.92
N ARG A 249 28.00 23.58 -1.04
CA ARG A 249 29.18 23.22 -1.82
C ARG A 249 28.76 23.07 -3.27
N SER A 250 29.47 23.75 -4.18
CA SER A 250 29.26 23.57 -5.62
C SER A 250 29.41 22.09 -5.98
N THR A 251 28.40 21.56 -6.66
CA THR A 251 28.44 20.25 -7.32
C THR A 251 28.49 20.53 -8.81
N LEU A 252 29.46 19.91 -9.49
CA LEU A 252 29.71 20.02 -10.92
C LEU A 252 28.61 19.33 -11.73
#